data_AF-A0A419HY34-F1
#
_entry.id   AF-A0A419HY34-F1
#
_cell.length_a   1.000
_cell.length_b   1.000
_cell.length_c   1.000
_cell.angle_alpha   90.00
_cell.angle_beta   90.00
_cell.angle_gamma   90.00
#
_symmetry.space_group_name_H-M   'P 1'
#
loop_
_entity.id
_entity.type
_entity.pdbx_description
1 polymer ?
#
loop_
_entity_poly.entity_id
_entity_poly.type
_entity_poly.pdbx_seq_one_letter_code
_entity_poly.pdbx_strand_id
1 'polypeptide(L)'
;MGGSAKKIMGVGDDLVTQVGAFRSATESLTSAFGDDDLGSALGMIYQVVSEVAFESFQDSAETLSDIGDRLGLMAENYIATDTGNKDVFHEILGGLA
;
A
#
# COMPACT_ATOMS: atom_id res chain seq x y z
N MET A 1 -15.92 -10.71 1.75
CA MET A 1 -14.62 -10.60 1.04
C MET A 1 -13.96 -9.21 1.15
N GLY A 2 -14.70 -8.10 1.32
CA GLY A 2 -14.08 -6.76 1.44
C GLY A 2 -13.23 -6.47 2.70
N GLY A 3 -13.23 -7.33 3.72
CA GLY A 3 -12.46 -7.11 4.94
C GLY A 3 -10.94 -7.24 4.76
N SER A 4 -10.48 -8.14 3.88
CA SER A 4 -9.06 -8.32 3.59
C SER A 4 -8.50 -7.20 2.70
N ALA A 5 -9.29 -6.74 1.72
CA ALA A 5 -8.95 -5.59 0.88
C ALA A 5 -8.73 -4.33 1.73
N LYS A 6 -9.67 -4.01 2.63
CA LYS A 6 -9.53 -2.87 3.57
C LYS A 6 -8.31 -2.98 4.48
N LYS A 7 -7.97 -4.18 4.94
CA LYS A 7 -6.78 -4.40 5.76
C LYS A 7 -5.50 -4.14 4.96
N ILE A 8 -5.43 -4.61 3.72
CA ILE A 8 -4.25 -4.42 2.87
C ILE A 8 -4.06 -2.94 2.52
N MET A 9 -5.13 -2.23 2.15
CA MET A 9 -5.06 -0.78 1.93
C MET A 9 -4.59 -0.05 3.19
N GLY A 10 -5.15 -0.38 4.36
CA GLY A 10 -4.73 0.21 5.62
C GLY A 10 -3.26 -0.05 5.97
N VAL A 11 -2.73 -1.24 5.64
CA VAL A 11 -1.29 -1.53 5.80
C VAL A 11 -0.43 -0.69 4.86
N GLY A 12 -0.91 -0.42 3.63
CA GLY A 12 -0.25 0.50 2.71
C GLY A 12 -0.16 1.92 3.27
N ASP A 13 -1.28 2.45 3.76
CA ASP A 13 -1.34 3.79 4.37
C ASP A 13 -0.46 3.91 5.63
N ASP A 14 -0.47 2.87 6.47
CA ASP A 14 0.38 2.78 7.66
C ASP A 14 1.87 2.76 7.27
N LEU A 15 2.22 2.03 6.21
CA LEU A 15 3.59 1.97 5.71
C LEU A 15 4.06 3.34 5.22
N VAL A 16 3.26 4.06 4.43
CA VAL A 16 3.57 5.44 4.00
C VAL A 16 3.83 6.35 5.20
N THR A 17 2.95 6.27 6.21
CA THR A 17 3.06 7.09 7.41
C THR A 17 4.34 6.79 8.20
N GLN A 18 4.66 5.51 8.39
CA GLN A 18 5.85 5.09 9.13
C GLN A 18 7.14 5.42 8.38
N VAL A 19 7.15 5.27 7.06
CA VAL A 19 8.29 5.61 6.20
C VAL A 19 8.55 7.11 6.22
N GLY A 20 7.50 7.93 6.16
CA GLY A 20 7.60 9.38 6.32
C GLY A 20 8.20 9.77 7.67
N ALA A 21 7.72 9.17 8.76
CA ALA A 21 8.26 9.41 10.10
C ALA A 21 9.74 8.97 10.21
N PHE A 22 10.09 7.82 9.63
CA PHE A 22 11.46 7.32 9.60
C PHE A 22 12.39 8.23 8.79
N ARG A 23 11.93 8.77 7.66
CA ARG A 23 12.66 9.76 6.87
C ARG A 23 12.95 11.02 7.67
N SER A 24 11.94 11.60 8.31
CA SER A 24 12.15 12.79 9.15
C SER A 24 13.11 12.53 10.31
N ALA A 25 13.06 11.34 10.92
CA ALA A 25 13.99 10.97 11.98
C ALA A 25 15.43 10.84 11.47
N THR A 26 15.62 10.25 10.29
CA THR A 26 16.96 10.00 9.72
C THR A 26 17.59 11.25 9.10
N GLU A 27 16.80 12.18 8.53
CA GLU A 27 17.28 13.50 8.11
C GLU A 27 17.85 14.32 9.29
N SER A 28 17.40 14.07 10.52
CA SER A 28 18.00 14.69 11.72
C SER A 28 19.41 14.15 12.05
N LEU A 29 19.75 12.95 11.54
CA LEU A 29 21.05 12.32 11.78
C LEU A 29 22.13 12.81 10.79
N THR A 30 21.74 13.29 9.60
CA THR A 30 22.72 13.81 8.63
C THR A 30 23.51 15.00 9.15
N SER A 31 22.91 15.86 10.00
CA SER A 31 23.64 16.95 10.64
C SER A 31 24.66 16.49 11.70
N ALA A 32 24.64 15.22 12.10
CA ALA A 32 25.56 14.66 13.08
C ALA A 32 26.88 14.16 12.49
N PHE A 33 27.01 14.07 11.15
CA PHE A 33 28.22 13.55 10.50
C PHE A 33 29.40 14.52 10.54
N GLY A 34 29.15 15.81 10.84
CA GLY A 34 30.19 16.84 10.82
C GLY A 34 30.46 17.37 9.41
N ASP A 35 31.18 18.48 9.35
CA ASP A 35 31.44 19.24 8.11
C ASP A 35 32.87 19.02 7.57
N ASP A 36 33.58 18.00 8.09
CA ASP A 36 34.89 17.60 7.58
C ASP A 36 34.75 16.69 6.33
N ASP A 37 35.88 16.38 5.69
CA ASP A 37 35.88 15.57 4.46
C ASP A 37 35.23 14.19 4.67
N LEU A 38 35.37 13.62 5.87
CA LEU A 38 34.75 12.34 6.23
C LEU A 38 33.23 12.48 6.42
N GLY A 39 32.78 13.50 7.14
CA GLY A 39 31.36 13.80 7.35
C GLY A 39 30.63 14.12 6.06
N SER A 40 31.28 14.87 5.17
CA SER A 40 30.78 15.16 3.81
C SER A 40 30.64 13.89 2.97
N ALA A 41 31.63 13.00 3.00
CA ALA A 41 31.58 11.71 2.30
C ALA A 41 30.46 10.81 2.84
N LEU A 42 30.30 10.75 4.17
CA LEU A 42 29.22 10.00 4.82
C LEU A 42 27.84 10.57 4.48
N GLY A 43 27.70 11.89 4.45
CA GLY A 43 26.46 12.56 4.03
C GLY A 43 26.08 12.21 2.60
N MET A 44 27.05 12.18 1.69
CA MET A 44 26.81 11.82 0.29
C MET A 44 26.40 10.34 0.12
N ILE A 45 27.07 9.42 0.83
CA ILE A 45 26.69 7.99 0.84
C ILE A 45 25.29 7.81 1.41
N TYR A 46 25.00 8.46 2.53
CA TYR A 46 23.68 8.43 3.15
C TYR A 46 22.62 8.89 2.15
N GLN A 47 22.83 10.02 1.47
CA GLN A 47 21.87 10.58 0.53
C GLN A 47 21.50 9.58 -0.56
N VAL A 48 22.49 8.97 -1.22
CA VAL A 48 22.27 7.96 -2.27
C VAL A 48 21.54 6.72 -1.75
N VAL A 49 21.94 6.20 -0.59
CA VAL A 49 21.30 4.99 -0.02
C VAL A 49 19.88 5.29 0.45
N SER A 50 19.67 6.46 1.06
CA SER A 50 18.37 6.87 1.59
C SER A 50 17.35 7.07 0.48
N GLU A 51 17.74 7.67 -0.65
CA GLU A 51 16.86 7.87 -1.81
C GLU A 51 16.33 6.52 -2.33
N VAL A 52 17.22 5.57 -2.62
CA VAL A 52 16.84 4.23 -3.11
C VAL A 52 15.97 3.49 -2.08
N ALA A 53 16.30 3.61 -0.79
CA ALA A 53 15.52 2.96 0.27
C ALA A 53 14.09 3.54 0.36
N PHE A 54 13.95 4.87 0.31
CA PHE A 54 12.65 5.52 0.39
C PHE A 54 11.80 5.31 -0.85
N GLU A 55 12.40 5.29 -2.04
CA GLU A 55 11.71 4.90 -3.29
C GLU A 55 11.17 3.47 -3.18
N SER A 56 11.98 2.51 -2.74
CA SER A 56 11.55 1.11 -2.58
C SER A 56 10.38 0.94 -1.59
N PHE A 57 10.40 1.70 -0.49
CA PHE A 57 9.29 1.70 0.46
C PHE A 57 8.02 2.31 -0.13
N GLN A 58 8.15 3.38 -0.92
CA GLN A 58 7.02 4.01 -1.58
C GLN A 58 6.41 3.10 -2.64
N ASP A 59 7.21 2.47 -3.49
CA ASP A 59 6.77 1.49 -4.48
C ASP A 59 6.04 0.31 -3.82
N SER A 60 6.53 -0.14 -2.68
CA SER A 60 5.90 -1.21 -1.89
C SER A 60 4.53 -0.78 -1.35
N ALA A 61 4.41 0.45 -0.86
CA ALA A 61 3.15 0.98 -0.35
C ALA A 61 2.11 1.17 -1.46
N GLU A 62 2.52 1.71 -2.60
CA GLU A 62 1.66 1.84 -3.80
C GLU A 62 1.18 0.47 -4.28
N THR A 63 2.08 -0.53 -4.34
CA THR A 63 1.73 -1.91 -4.70
C THR A 63 0.70 -2.51 -3.75
N LEU A 64 0.82 -2.26 -2.44
CA LEU A 64 -0.17 -2.73 -1.47
C LEU A 64 -1.54 -2.08 -1.70
N SER A 65 -1.58 -0.78 -1.99
CA SER A 65 -2.81 -0.06 -2.30
C SER A 65 -3.49 -0.63 -3.56
N ASP A 66 -2.72 -0.82 -4.63
CA ASP A 66 -3.18 -1.43 -5.89
C ASP A 66 -3.77 -2.84 -5.69
N ILE A 67 -3.12 -3.66 -4.87
CA ILE A 67 -3.62 -5.00 -4.52
C ILE A 67 -4.93 -4.89 -3.75
N GLY A 68 -5.01 -3.96 -2.79
CA GLY A 68 -6.21 -3.67 -2.02
C GLY A 68 -7.40 -3.32 -2.91
N ASP A 69 -7.21 -2.40 -3.85
CA ASP A 69 -8.22 -1.96 -4.81
C ASP A 69 -8.69 -3.12 -5.70
N ARG A 70 -7.76 -3.90 -6.25
CA ARG A 70 -8.10 -5.07 -7.09
C ARG A 70 -8.89 -6.12 -6.31
N LEU A 71 -8.54 -6.37 -5.06
CA LEU A 71 -9.30 -7.28 -4.19
C LEU A 71 -10.69 -6.72 -3.84
N GLY A 72 -10.82 -5.41 -3.69
CA GLY A 72 -12.10 -4.71 -3.53
C GLY A 72 -13.02 -4.96 -4.73
N LEU A 73 -12.53 -4.67 -5.93
CA LEU A 73 -13.25 -4.88 -7.19
C LEU A 73 -13.63 -6.36 -7.40
N MET A 74 -12.73 -7.28 -7.09
CA MET A 74 -13.05 -8.72 -7.15
C MET A 74 -14.17 -9.10 -6.19
N ALA A 75 -14.16 -8.57 -4.97
CA ALA A 75 -15.21 -8.83 -3.99
C ALA A 75 -16.57 -8.28 -4.44
N GLU A 76 -16.60 -7.09 -5.03
CA GLU A 76 -17.81 -6.48 -5.59
C GLU A 76 -18.36 -7.30 -6.76
N ASN A 77 -17.50 -7.72 -7.69
CA ASN A 77 -17.89 -8.56 -8.82
C ASN A 77 -18.46 -9.91 -8.38
N TYR A 78 -17.87 -10.53 -7.35
CA TYR A 78 -18.40 -11.77 -6.79
C TYR A 78 -19.79 -11.59 -6.18
N ILE A 79 -20.01 -10.51 -5.42
CA ILE A 79 -21.31 -10.20 -4.84
C ILE A 79 -22.34 -9.96 -5.95
N ALA A 80 -22.00 -9.15 -6.96
CA ALA A 80 -22.90 -8.85 -8.07
C ALA A 80 -23.29 -10.12 -8.84
N THR A 81 -22.33 -11.02 -9.07
CA THR A 81 -22.57 -12.30 -9.75
C THR A 81 -23.45 -13.22 -8.92
N ASP A 82 -23.20 -13.34 -7.62
CA ASP A 82 -24.00 -14.19 -6.72
C ASP A 82 -25.45 -13.67 -6.59
N THR A 83 -25.63 -12.35 -6.47
CA THR A 83 -26.96 -11.73 -6.48
C THR A 83 -27.68 -11.95 -7.80
N GLY A 84 -27.03 -11.68 -8.94
CA GLY A 84 -27.64 -11.90 -10.25
C GLY A 84 -28.03 -13.36 -10.50
N ASN A 85 -27.21 -14.31 -10.05
CA ASN A 85 -27.54 -15.73 -10.15
C ASN A 85 -28.75 -16.10 -9.29
N LYS A 86 -28.86 -15.56 -8.07
CA LYS A 86 -30.02 -15.78 -7.19
C LYS A 86 -31.30 -15.23 -7.81
N ASP A 87 -31.25 -14.04 -8.41
CA ASP A 87 -32.39 -13.40 -9.05
C ASP A 87 -32.91 -14.24 -10.23
N VAL A 88 -32.00 -14.73 -11.09
CA VAL A 88 -32.35 -15.64 -12.20
C VAL A 88 -32.93 -16.96 -11.69
N PHE A 89 -32.33 -17.55 -10.64
CA PHE A 89 -32.88 -18.78 -10.05
C PHE A 89 -34.28 -18.56 -9.49
N HIS A 90 -34.55 -17.44 -8.83
CA HIS A 90 -35.88 -17.09 -8.33
C HIS A 90 -36.88 -16.84 -9.46
N GLU A 91 -36.48 -16.20 -10.56
CA GLU A 91 -37.31 -16.00 -11.73
C GLU A 91 -37.71 -17.33 -12.39
N ILE A 92 -36.76 -18.24 -12.58
CA ILE A 92 -37.02 -19.57 -13.16
C ILE A 92 -37.95 -20.38 -12.24
N LEU A 93 -37.69 -20.41 -10.92
CA LEU A 93 -38.50 -21.18 -9.98
C LEU A 93 -39.88 -20.58 -9.76
N GLY A 94 -40.01 -19.24 -9.77
CA GLY A 94 -41.28 -18.54 -9.67
C GLY A 94 -42.12 -18.63 -10.94
N GLY A 95 -41.49 -18.73 -12.11
CA GLY A 95 -42.17 -18.94 -13.40
C GLY A 95 -42.56 -20.39 -13.71
N LEU A 96 -42.16 -21.35 -12.86
CA LEU A 96 -42.49 -22.78 -12.97
C LEU A 96 -43.69 -23.20 -12.10
N ALA A 97 -44.34 -22.26 -11.39
CA ALA A 97 -45.57 -22.46 -10.63
C ALA A 97 -46.79 -21.93 -11.39
#